data_AF-A0A4U3AZ19-F1
#
_entry.id   AF-A0A4U3AZ19-F1
#
_cell.length_a   1.000
_cell.length_b   1.000
_cell.length_c   1.000
_cell.angle_alpha   90.00
_cell.angle_beta   90.00
_cell.angle_gamma   90.00
#
_symmetry.space_group_name_H-M   'P 1'
#
loop_
_entity.id
_entity.type
_entity.pdbx_description
1 polymer ?
#
loop_
_entity_poly.entity_id
_entity_poly.type
_entity_poly.pdbx_seq_one_letter_code
_entity_poly.pdbx_strand_id
1 'polypeptide(L)'
;QMKQGQGIRLPAKSTSFKEWSERLQTYSDSGISKEVQDYWNEQVEKETMTIPMDYPIQATTEESIDQVTRTLGIEETHALLHEVPVTHKTRIDEVLLTALGQ
;
A
#
# COMPACT_ATOMS: atom_id res chain seq x y z
N GLN A 1 -0.25 -33.31 -7.26
CA GLN A 1 -1.37 -33.77 -6.40
C GLN A 1 -2.71 -33.98 -7.13
N MET A 2 -2.81 -33.91 -8.46
CA MET A 2 -4.07 -34.18 -9.19
C MET A 2 -4.18 -35.58 -9.83
N LYS A 3 -3.26 -36.50 -9.54
CA LYS A 3 -3.20 -37.83 -10.22
C LYS A 3 -3.71 -39.02 -9.40
N GLN A 4 -4.29 -38.82 -8.20
CA GLN A 4 -4.64 -39.95 -7.29
C GLN A 4 -6.08 -39.94 -6.75
N GLY A 5 -7.02 -39.18 -7.32
CA GLY A 5 -8.43 -39.23 -6.89
C GLY A 5 -8.69 -38.80 -5.43
N GLN A 6 -7.69 -38.23 -4.76
CA GLN A 6 -7.87 -37.62 -3.44
C GLN A 6 -8.64 -36.30 -3.62
N GLY A 7 -9.80 -36.18 -2.96
CA GLY A 7 -10.62 -34.98 -2.99
C GLY A 7 -9.81 -33.74 -2.61
N ILE A 8 -10.00 -32.65 -3.36
CA ILE A 8 -9.30 -31.39 -3.14
C ILE A 8 -9.67 -30.89 -1.72
N ARG A 9 -8.66 -30.77 -0.85
CA ARG A 9 -8.79 -30.14 0.47
C ARG A 9 -8.14 -28.77 0.43
N LEU A 10 -8.96 -27.74 0.59
CA LEU A 10 -8.50 -26.37 0.79
C LEU A 10 -8.26 -26.12 2.28
N PRO A 11 -7.41 -25.14 2.64
CA PRO A 11 -7.32 -24.62 4.00
C PRO A 11 -8.69 -24.15 4.51
N ALA A 12 -8.81 -24.06 5.84
CA ALA A 12 -10.01 -23.51 6.46
C ALA A 12 -10.27 -22.07 5.96
N LYS A 13 -11.54 -21.70 5.85
CA LYS A 13 -11.92 -20.32 5.54
C LYS A 13 -11.43 -19.40 6.65
N SER A 14 -10.83 -18.28 6.26
CA SER A 14 -10.65 -17.13 7.14
C SER A 14 -11.97 -16.36 7.30
N THR A 15 -11.92 -15.22 8.01
CA THR A 15 -13.05 -14.31 8.16
C THR A 15 -13.62 -13.92 6.80
N SER A 16 -14.93 -14.07 6.65
CA SER A 16 -15.59 -13.67 5.42
C SER A 16 -15.53 -12.15 5.24
N PHE A 17 -15.52 -11.68 4.00
CA PHE A 17 -15.55 -10.24 3.71
C PHE A 17 -16.75 -9.55 4.39
N LYS A 18 -17.93 -10.18 4.37
CA LYS A 18 -19.13 -9.67 5.05
C LYS A 18 -18.88 -9.44 6.55
N GLU A 19 -18.37 -10.47 7.23
CA GLU A 19 -18.10 -10.39 8.66
C GLU A 19 -17.03 -9.35 8.99
N TRP A 20 -16.00 -9.23 8.16
CA TRP A 20 -14.97 -8.20 8.32
C TRP A 20 -15.57 -6.78 8.15
N SER A 21 -16.41 -6.56 7.15
CA SER A 21 -17.05 -5.26 6.91
C SER A 21 -18.03 -4.87 8.02
N GLU A 22 -18.81 -5.81 8.56
CA GLU A 22 -19.69 -5.57 9.71
C GLU A 22 -18.90 -5.20 10.97
N ARG A 23 -17.76 -5.87 11.19
CA ARG A 23 -16.83 -5.54 12.29
C ARG A 23 -16.19 -4.18 12.10
N LEU A 24 -15.83 -3.81 10.87
CA LEU A 24 -15.25 -2.50 10.55
C LEU A 24 -16.25 -1.36 10.82
N GLN A 25 -17.52 -1.54 10.46
CA GLN A 25 -18.57 -0.57 10.79
C GLN A 25 -18.72 -0.41 12.31
N THR A 26 -18.80 -1.53 13.04
CA THR A 26 -18.89 -1.51 14.51
C THR A 26 -17.69 -0.80 15.14
N TYR A 27 -16.48 -1.03 14.61
CA TYR A 27 -15.26 -0.35 15.05
C TYR A 27 -15.32 1.16 14.79
N SER A 28 -15.80 1.58 13.62
CA SER A 28 -15.99 3.01 13.32
C SER A 28 -16.96 3.67 14.30
N ASP A 29 -18.06 3.00 14.63
CA ASP A 29 -19.08 3.52 15.55
C ASP A 29 -18.60 3.55 17.01
N SER A 30 -17.58 2.76 17.36
CA SER A 30 -16.97 2.76 18.70
C SER A 30 -16.15 4.02 19.03
N GLY A 31 -15.92 4.86 18.01
CA GLY A 31 -15.17 6.10 18.13
C GLY A 31 -13.67 5.89 17.92
N ILE A 32 -13.08 6.78 17.12
CA ILE A 32 -11.63 6.84 16.91
C ILE A 32 -11.01 7.60 18.09
N SER A 33 -9.84 7.18 18.57
CA SER A 33 -9.14 7.90 19.65
C SER A 33 -8.87 9.36 19.26
N LYS A 34 -8.93 10.27 20.23
CA LYS A 34 -8.65 11.69 20.00
C LYS A 34 -7.26 11.90 19.39
N GLU A 35 -6.26 11.13 19.82
CA GLU A 35 -4.91 11.15 19.27
C GLU A 35 -4.87 10.88 17.77
N VAL A 36 -5.62 9.87 17.30
CA VAL A 36 -5.68 9.55 15.86
C VAL A 36 -6.41 10.66 15.09
N GLN A 37 -7.47 11.23 15.66
CA GLN A 37 -8.18 12.36 15.05
C GLN A 37 -7.28 13.59 14.92
N ASP A 38 -6.59 13.96 16.01
CA ASP A 38 -5.68 15.10 16.05
C ASP A 38 -4.53 14.92 15.04
N TYR A 39 -3.96 13.71 14.95
CA TYR A 39 -2.94 13.38 13.96
C TYR A 39 -3.41 13.65 12.52
N TRP A 40 -4.61 13.18 12.15
CA TRP A 40 -5.14 13.36 10.79
C TRP A 40 -5.53 14.81 10.51
N ASN A 41 -6.08 15.52 11.48
CA ASN A 41 -6.38 16.95 11.35
C ASN A 41 -5.11 17.75 11.06
N GLU A 42 -4.02 17.48 11.78
CA GLU A 42 -2.72 18.11 11.52
C GLU A 42 -2.21 17.83 10.11
N GLN A 43 -2.42 16.62 9.56
CA GLN A 43 -1.96 16.30 8.20
C GLN A 43 -2.74 17.07 7.13
N VAL A 44 -4.05 17.29 7.32
CA VAL A 44 -4.90 18.01 6.36
C VAL A 44 -4.60 19.52 6.37
N GLU A 45 -4.19 20.06 7.51
CA GLU A 45 -3.84 21.48 7.65
C GLU A 45 -2.47 21.83 7.04
N LYS A 46 -1.64 20.84 6.70
CA LYS A 46 -0.33 21.08 6.08
C LYS A 46 -0.48 21.62 4.66
N GLU A 47 0.20 22.73 4.39
CA GLU A 47 0.31 23.24 3.03
C GLU A 47 1.03 22.23 2.13
N THR A 48 0.44 21.96 0.97
CA THR A 48 1.03 21.07 -0.04
C THR A 48 1.50 21.87 -1.25
N MET A 49 2.64 21.47 -1.81
CA MET A 49 3.13 22.05 -3.05
C MET A 49 2.48 21.35 -4.24
N THR A 50 2.12 22.12 -5.27
CA THR A 50 1.69 21.57 -6.55
C THR A 50 2.90 20.99 -7.27
N ILE A 51 2.78 19.75 -7.76
CA ILE A 51 3.79 19.13 -8.61
C ILE A 51 3.80 19.87 -9.96
N PRO A 52 4.97 20.26 -10.50
CA PRO A 52 5.06 20.94 -11.79
C PRO A 52 4.52 20.04 -12.91
N MET A 53 3.74 20.63 -13.81
CA MET A 53 3.21 19.96 -14.99
C MET A 53 3.85 20.52 -16.24
N ASP A 54 4.18 19.65 -17.18
CA ASP A 54 4.74 20.06 -18.48
C ASP A 54 3.70 20.83 -19.33
N TYR A 55 2.42 20.47 -19.21
CA TYR A 55 1.31 21.08 -19.95
C TYR A 55 0.05 21.21 -19.08
N PRO A 56 -0.83 22.19 -19.36
CA PRO A 56 -2.13 22.27 -18.69
C PRO A 56 -3.05 21.13 -19.14
N ILE A 57 -3.65 20.42 -18.18
CA ILE A 57 -4.56 19.30 -18.43
C ILE A 57 -5.99 19.74 -18.03
N GLN A 58 -6.97 19.52 -18.92
CA GLN A 58 -8.37 19.85 -18.68
C GLN A 58 -9.18 18.66 -18.14
N ALA A 59 -8.84 17.43 -18.56
CA ALA A 59 -9.43 16.20 -18.07
C ALA A 59 -8.44 15.04 -18.24
N THR A 60 -8.43 14.12 -17.26
CA THR A 60 -7.67 12.87 -17.32
C THR A 60 -8.66 11.72 -17.50
N THR A 61 -8.48 10.92 -18.55
CA THR A 61 -9.22 9.67 -18.78
C THR A 61 -8.24 8.49 -18.76
N GLU A 62 -8.74 7.27 -18.56
CA GLU A 62 -7.90 6.06 -18.62
C GLU A 62 -7.15 5.93 -19.96
N GLU A 63 -7.75 6.39 -21.07
CA GLU A 63 -7.12 6.40 -22.40
C GLU A 63 -5.91 7.35 -22.47
N SER A 64 -5.88 8.39 -21.63
CA SER A 64 -4.79 9.38 -21.61
C SER A 64 -3.61 9.00 -20.70
N ILE A 65 -3.67 7.84 -20.04
CA ILE A 65 -2.63 7.37 -19.13
C ILE A 65 -1.55 6.59 -19.90
N ASP A 66 -0.29 6.88 -19.61
CA ASP A 66 0.87 6.11 -20.07
C ASP A 66 1.69 5.61 -18.86
N GLN A 67 2.45 4.53 -19.02
CA GLN A 67 3.18 3.88 -17.93
C GLN A 67 4.68 3.79 -18.22
N VAL A 68 5.49 4.38 -17.33
CA VAL A 68 6.94 4.19 -17.30
C VAL A 68 7.30 3.18 -16.21
N THR A 69 8.06 2.14 -16.58
CA THR A 69 8.47 1.08 -15.65
C THR A 69 9.99 0.99 -15.55
N ARG A 70 10.48 0.74 -14.33
CA ARG A 70 11.87 0.39 -14.04
C ARG A 70 11.90 -0.91 -13.24
N THR A 71 12.92 -1.73 -13.51
CA THR A 71 13.11 -3.03 -12.87
C THR A 71 14.51 -3.10 -12.31
N LEU A 72 14.63 -3.62 -11.08
CA LEU A 72 15.90 -3.90 -10.45
C LEU A 72 16.39 -5.30 -10.83
N GLY A 73 17.71 -5.45 -10.91
CA GLY A 73 18.35 -6.75 -11.07
C GLY A 73 18.10 -7.66 -9.87
N ILE A 74 18.46 -8.94 -10.01
CA ILE A 74 18.30 -9.95 -8.94
C ILE A 74 19.10 -9.53 -7.70
N GLU A 75 20.35 -9.10 -7.87
CA GLU A 75 21.23 -8.70 -6.78
C GLU A 75 20.71 -7.46 -6.05
N GLU A 76 20.27 -6.44 -6.79
CA GLU A 76 19.67 -5.22 -6.24
C GLU A 76 18.37 -5.52 -5.50
N THR A 77 17.53 -6.38 -6.06
CA THR A 77 16.28 -6.81 -5.41
C THR A 77 16.55 -7.61 -4.14
N HIS A 78 17.56 -8.47 -4.13
CA HIS A 78 17.97 -9.22 -2.93
C HIS A 78 18.42 -8.27 -1.82
N ALA A 79 19.33 -7.34 -2.14
CA ALA A 79 19.81 -6.35 -1.18
C ALA A 79 18.65 -5.50 -0.62
N LEU A 80 17.74 -5.06 -1.50
CA LEU A 80 16.58 -4.27 -1.12
C LEU A 80 15.60 -5.04 -0.21
N LEU A 81 15.36 -6.33 -0.45
CA LEU A 81 14.41 -7.12 0.33
C LEU A 81 14.99 -7.68 1.64
N HIS A 82 16.30 -7.89 1.71
CA HIS A 82 16.90 -8.66 2.82
C HIS A 82 18.03 -7.94 3.56
N GLU A 83 18.79 -7.07 2.90
CA GLU A 83 19.99 -6.45 3.51
C GLU A 83 19.68 -5.06 4.08
N VAL A 84 19.01 -4.22 3.29
CA VAL A 84 18.64 -2.85 3.68
C VAL A 84 17.69 -2.83 4.89
N PRO A 85 16.56 -3.60 4.90
CA PRO A 85 15.63 -3.60 6.03
C PRO A 85 16.29 -4.02 7.35
N VAL A 86 17.17 -5.02 7.29
CA VAL A 86 17.87 -5.54 8.48
C VAL A 86 18.88 -4.53 9.02
N THR A 87 19.63 -3.88 8.12
CA THR A 87 20.67 -2.92 8.49
C THR A 87 20.08 -1.64 9.08
N HIS A 88 18.99 -1.14 8.48
CA HIS A 88 18.38 0.14 8.84
C HIS A 88 17.17 0.01 9.77
N LYS A 89 16.77 -1.22 10.10
CA LYS A 89 15.54 -1.53 10.88
C LYS A 89 14.30 -0.88 10.26
N THR A 90 14.26 -0.83 8.94
CA THR A 90 13.16 -0.29 8.17
C THR A 90 12.35 -1.43 7.55
N ARG A 91 11.14 -1.11 7.12
CA ARG A 91 10.35 -1.93 6.19
C ARG A 91 10.63 -1.47 4.76
N ILE A 92 10.32 -2.33 3.79
CA ILE A 92 10.55 -2.06 2.37
C ILE A 92 9.83 -0.79 1.88
N ASP A 93 8.60 -0.55 2.36
CA ASP A 93 7.81 0.64 2.02
C ASP A 93 8.50 1.93 2.46
N GLU A 94 9.20 1.94 3.60
CA GLU A 94 9.95 3.11 4.07
C GLU A 94 11.15 3.41 3.17
N VAL A 95 11.84 2.37 2.68
CA VAL A 95 12.97 2.52 1.74
C VAL A 95 12.47 3.09 0.40
N LEU A 96 11.37 2.54 -0.13
CA LEU A 96 10.79 3.01 -1.40
C LEU A 96 10.25 4.43 -1.29
N LEU A 97 9.58 4.78 -0.18
CA LEU A 97 9.10 6.14 0.07
C LEU A 97 10.24 7.14 0.24
N THR A 98 11.36 6.73 0.86
CA THR A 98 12.56 7.56 0.96
C THR A 98 13.15 7.87 -0.41
N ALA A 99 13.23 6.86 -1.29
CA ALA A 99 13.71 7.06 -2.67
C ALA A 99 12.77 7.92 -3.52
N LEU A 100 11.46 7.87 -3.27
CA LEU A 100 10.46 8.70 -3.95
C LEU A 100 10.53 10.18 -3.55
N GLY A 101 10.90 10.47 -2.29
CA GLY A 101 10.98 11.83 -1.76
C GLY A 101 12.30 12.57 -2.05
N GLN A 102 13.29 11.89 -2.64
CA GLN A 102 14.54 12.48 -3.11
C GLN A 102 14.42 12.94 -4.56
#